data_AF-A0A1Y0MNK7-F1
#
_entry.id   AF-A0A1Y0MNK7-F1
#
_cell.length_a   1.000
_cell.length_b   1.000
_cell.length_c   1.000
_cell.angle_alpha   90.00
_cell.angle_beta   90.00
_cell.angle_gamma   90.00
#
_symmetry.space_group_name_H-M   'P 1'
#
loop_
_entity.id
_entity.type
_entity.pdbx_description
1 polymer ?
#
loop_
_entity_poly.entity_id
_entity_poly.type
_entity_poly.pdbx_seq_one_letter_code
_entity_poly.pdbx_strand_id
1 'polypeptide(L)'
;MDNTGLSKNDKSLGMAIHLATFLKYFFPFGNFIGPLVLWTTNREKAFIDHHGREAINFQLSLLLYGVIIAAVCLPFVFFHAGDFISILEQLDDAYYRSRSVNANELGGYLTVIFLAVLLAFCIFIFEIYAVITAAMKANNGELYRYPLSIRFIRTENDALTPATAGATEAATAAEATAETDQEVDFTEQSSSNEQKSSENEQSS
;
A
#
# COMPACT_ATOMS: atom_id res chain seq x y z
N MET A 1 -8.69 -8.92 -29.46
CA MET A 1 -7.86 -8.62 -28.27
C MET A 1 -7.98 -7.13 -28.04
N ASP A 2 -8.21 -6.68 -26.81
CA ASP A 2 -8.10 -5.26 -26.53
C ASP A 2 -6.62 -4.83 -26.58
N ASN A 3 -6.40 -3.53 -26.66
CA ASN A 3 -5.11 -2.89 -26.87
C ASN A 3 -4.14 -3.08 -25.68
N THR A 4 -4.59 -3.75 -24.61
CA THR A 4 -3.83 -3.94 -23.36
C THR A 4 -3.15 -5.31 -23.26
N GLY A 5 -3.42 -6.24 -24.18
CA GLY A 5 -2.86 -7.60 -24.14
C GLY A 5 -3.40 -8.47 -23.01
N LEU A 6 -4.41 -8.00 -22.26
CA LEU A 6 -5.03 -8.70 -21.14
C LEU A 6 -6.27 -9.48 -21.61
N SER A 7 -6.51 -10.65 -21.04
CA SER A 7 -7.76 -11.36 -21.29
C SER A 7 -8.91 -10.75 -20.46
N LYS A 8 -10.16 -10.93 -20.93
CA LYS A 8 -11.34 -10.53 -20.15
C LYS A 8 -11.35 -11.17 -18.76
N ASN A 9 -10.88 -12.41 -18.65
CA ASN A 9 -10.79 -13.11 -17.36
C ASN A 9 -9.78 -12.46 -16.42
N ASP A 10 -8.67 -11.92 -16.93
CA ASP A 10 -7.67 -11.23 -16.10
C ASP A 10 -8.25 -9.95 -15.50
N LYS A 11 -8.98 -9.17 -16.31
CA LYS A 11 -9.66 -7.95 -15.86
C LYS A 11 -10.73 -8.26 -14.82
N SER A 12 -11.57 -9.27 -15.08
CA SER A 12 -12.58 -9.75 -14.14
C SER A 12 -11.96 -10.27 -12.84
N LEU A 13 -10.83 -10.97 -12.91
CA LEU A 13 -10.12 -11.47 -11.73
C LEU A 13 -9.50 -10.32 -10.92
N GLY A 14 -8.86 -9.35 -11.58
CA GLY A 14 -8.34 -8.15 -10.92
C GLY A 14 -9.45 -7.34 -10.22
N MET A 15 -10.61 -7.20 -10.87
CA MET A 15 -11.80 -6.61 -10.26
C MET A 15 -12.28 -7.43 -9.05
N ALA A 16 -12.37 -8.75 -9.20
CA ALA A 16 -12.80 -9.66 -8.14
C ALA A 16 -11.88 -9.62 -6.91
N ILE A 17 -10.57 -9.47 -7.10
CA ILE A 17 -9.59 -9.32 -6.00
C ILE A 17 -9.94 -8.12 -5.12
N HIS A 18 -10.26 -6.96 -5.72
CA HIS A 18 -10.64 -5.77 -4.94
C HIS A 18 -12.01 -5.94 -4.30
N LEU A 19 -13.00 -6.44 -5.03
CA LEU A 19 -14.33 -6.71 -4.46
C LEU A 19 -14.28 -7.73 -3.33
N ALA A 20 -13.32 -8.65 -3.39
CA ALA A 20 -13.18 -9.68 -2.38
C ALA A 20 -12.79 -9.11 -1.00
N THR A 21 -12.34 -7.87 -0.91
CA THR A 21 -12.10 -7.23 0.38
C THR A 21 -13.38 -7.06 1.19
N PHE A 22 -14.56 -7.04 0.57
CA PHE A 22 -15.84 -6.95 1.28
C PHE A 22 -16.30 -8.27 1.89
N LEU A 23 -15.58 -9.38 1.69
CA LEU A 23 -15.97 -10.67 2.27
C LEU A 23 -15.94 -10.64 3.81
N LYS A 24 -15.28 -9.65 4.43
CA LYS A 24 -15.33 -9.42 5.89
C LYS A 24 -16.75 -9.30 6.47
N TYR A 25 -17.75 -8.92 5.67
CA TYR A 25 -19.13 -8.80 6.14
C TYR A 25 -19.83 -10.17 6.27
N PHE A 26 -19.27 -11.21 5.67
CA PHE A 26 -19.83 -12.57 5.71
C PHE A 26 -19.02 -13.48 6.65
N PHE A 27 -17.71 -13.28 6.73
CA PHE A 27 -16.84 -14.10 7.57
C PHE A 27 -15.65 -13.31 8.14
N PRO A 28 -15.18 -13.68 9.34
CA PRO A 28 -14.05 -13.00 9.97
C PRO A 28 -12.80 -13.11 9.08
N PHE A 29 -12.02 -12.03 9.02
CA PHE A 29 -10.81 -11.91 8.18
C PHE A 29 -11.04 -12.07 6.66
N GLY A 30 -12.29 -12.05 6.21
CA GLY A 30 -12.60 -12.27 4.79
C GLY A 30 -12.03 -11.24 3.84
N ASN A 31 -11.79 -10.02 4.33
CA ASN A 31 -11.11 -8.97 3.61
C ASN A 31 -9.65 -9.30 3.23
N PHE A 32 -9.01 -10.24 3.93
CA PHE A 32 -7.67 -10.72 3.61
C PHE A 32 -7.72 -12.04 2.83
N ILE A 33 -8.54 -12.98 3.32
CA ILE A 33 -8.61 -14.33 2.77
C ILE A 33 -9.13 -14.30 1.33
N GLY A 34 -10.19 -13.53 1.05
CA GLY A 34 -10.78 -13.44 -0.28
C GLY A 34 -9.77 -12.99 -1.35
N PRO A 35 -9.15 -11.79 -1.20
CA PRO A 35 -8.15 -11.32 -2.14
C PRO A 35 -6.93 -12.22 -2.22
N LEU A 36 -6.48 -12.83 -1.11
CA LEU A 36 -5.32 -13.73 -1.10
C LEU A 36 -5.56 -15.02 -1.90
N VAL A 37 -6.72 -15.64 -1.75
CA VAL A 37 -7.09 -16.85 -2.51
C VAL A 37 -7.20 -16.54 -4.00
N LEU A 38 -7.86 -15.43 -4.36
CA LEU A 38 -7.98 -15.02 -5.77
C LEU A 38 -6.63 -14.63 -6.38
N TRP A 39 -5.80 -13.89 -5.64
CA TRP A 39 -4.46 -13.49 -6.09
C TRP A 39 -3.56 -14.70 -6.31
N THR A 40 -3.50 -15.63 -5.36
CA THR A 40 -2.57 -16.77 -5.43
C THR A 40 -2.83 -17.73 -6.58
N THR A 41 -4.06 -17.76 -7.10
CA THR A 41 -4.45 -18.64 -8.22
C THR A 41 -3.82 -18.23 -9.55
N ASN A 42 -3.53 -16.93 -9.76
CA ASN A 42 -2.97 -16.40 -11.01
C ASN A 42 -1.88 -15.34 -10.79
N ARG A 43 -1.14 -15.45 -9.69
CA ARG A 43 -0.10 -14.50 -9.26
C ARG A 43 1.10 -14.41 -10.20
N GLU A 44 1.26 -15.35 -11.13
CA GLU A 44 2.31 -15.35 -12.15
C GLU A 44 2.14 -14.22 -13.17
N LYS A 45 0.92 -13.68 -13.32
CA LYS A 45 0.63 -12.58 -14.24
C LYS A 45 0.88 -11.24 -13.55
N ALA A 46 1.77 -10.42 -14.10
CA ALA A 46 2.13 -9.12 -13.52
C ALA A 46 0.92 -8.20 -13.18
N PHE A 47 -0.12 -8.20 -14.02
CA PHE A 47 -1.34 -7.44 -13.80
C PHE A 47 -2.12 -7.91 -12.55
N ILE A 48 -2.32 -9.23 -12.41
CA ILE A 48 -3.01 -9.84 -11.27
C ILE A 48 -2.19 -9.67 -10.01
N ASP A 49 -0.87 -9.84 -10.14
CA ASP A 49 0.08 -9.73 -9.06
C ASP A 49 0.15 -8.31 -8.47
N HIS A 50 0.10 -7.28 -9.35
CA HIS A 50 -0.05 -5.88 -8.93
C HIS A 50 -1.33 -5.66 -8.12
N HIS A 51 -2.49 -6.05 -8.67
CA HIS A 51 -3.77 -5.81 -7.99
C HIS A 51 -3.91 -6.63 -6.69
N GLY A 52 -3.41 -7.86 -6.67
CA GLY A 52 -3.35 -8.70 -5.47
C GLY A 52 -2.54 -8.07 -4.35
N ARG A 53 -1.31 -7.63 -4.64
CA ARG A 53 -0.49 -6.90 -3.66
C ARG A 53 -1.14 -5.63 -3.18
N GLU A 54 -1.70 -4.83 -4.07
CA GLU A 54 -2.31 -3.54 -3.72
C GLU A 54 -3.55 -3.73 -2.83
N ALA A 55 -4.41 -4.70 -3.13
CA ALA A 55 -5.55 -5.04 -2.28
C ALA A 55 -5.10 -5.50 -0.88
N ILE A 56 -4.11 -6.41 -0.80
CA ILE A 56 -3.60 -6.90 0.48
C ILE A 56 -2.88 -5.81 1.27
N ASN A 57 -2.05 -4.99 0.61
CA ASN A 57 -1.36 -3.86 1.24
C ASN A 57 -2.36 -2.86 1.82
N PHE A 58 -3.41 -2.52 1.07
CA PHE A 58 -4.46 -1.62 1.55
C PHE A 58 -5.19 -2.19 2.77
N GLN A 59 -5.58 -3.47 2.73
CA GLN A 59 -6.26 -4.11 3.87
C GLN A 59 -5.36 -4.23 5.10
N LEU A 60 -4.05 -4.49 4.92
CA LEU A 60 -3.09 -4.49 6.01
C LEU A 60 -2.88 -3.08 6.58
N SER A 61 -2.94 -2.05 5.73
CA SER A 61 -2.85 -0.65 6.16
C SER A 61 -4.04 -0.26 7.02
N LEU A 62 -5.26 -0.58 6.57
CA LEU A 62 -6.48 -0.36 7.35
C LEU A 62 -6.45 -1.10 8.69
N LEU A 63 -5.97 -2.35 8.71
CA LEU A 63 -5.81 -3.10 9.95
C LEU A 63 -4.81 -2.42 10.89
N LEU A 64 -3.66 -2.00 10.38
CA LEU A 64 -2.65 -1.29 11.19
C LEU A 64 -3.23 0.02 11.76
N TYR A 65 -3.92 0.81 10.95
CA TYR A 65 -4.60 2.03 11.41
C TYR A 65 -5.66 1.70 12.48
N GLY A 66 -6.43 0.63 12.30
CA GLY A 66 -7.38 0.15 13.28
C GLY A 66 -6.73 -0.26 14.60
N VAL A 67 -5.59 -0.95 14.55
CA VAL A 67 -4.82 -1.34 15.75
C VAL A 67 -4.27 -0.10 16.48
N ILE A 68 -3.76 0.90 15.76
CA ILE A 68 -3.29 2.15 16.36
C ILE A 68 -4.45 2.88 17.05
N ILE A 69 -5.60 3.01 16.38
CA ILE A 69 -6.79 3.63 16.97
C ILE A 69 -7.23 2.83 18.22
N ALA A 70 -7.30 1.50 18.14
CA ALA A 70 -7.68 0.66 19.27
C ALA A 70 -6.71 0.82 20.46
N ALA A 71 -5.40 0.92 20.21
CA ALA A 71 -4.40 1.15 21.25
C ALA A 71 -4.58 2.51 21.93
N VAL A 72 -4.95 3.55 21.17
CA VAL A 72 -5.27 4.89 21.71
C VAL A 72 -6.61 4.91 22.45
N CYS A 73 -7.60 4.15 21.97
CA CYS A 73 -8.92 4.06 22.59
C CYS A 73 -8.92 3.23 23.88
N LEU A 74 -8.05 2.23 24.04
CA LEU A 74 -7.98 1.38 25.23
C LEU A 74 -7.89 2.15 26.56
N PRO A 75 -6.95 3.11 26.76
CA PRO A 75 -6.90 3.89 28.00
C PRO A 75 -8.14 4.78 28.18
N PHE A 76 -8.71 5.29 27.10
CA PHE A 76 -9.95 6.07 27.15
C PHE A 76 -11.13 5.21 27.63
N VAL A 77 -11.28 4.01 27.07
CA VAL A 77 -12.31 3.05 27.50
C VAL A 77 -12.10 2.63 28.94
N PHE A 78 -10.85 2.39 29.38
CA PHE A 78 -10.55 2.05 30.76
C PHE A 78 -10.95 3.17 31.73
N PHE A 79 -10.62 4.42 31.39
CA PHE A 79 -10.99 5.58 32.21
C PHE A 79 -12.51 5.76 32.32
N HIS A 80 -13.25 5.50 31.24
CA HIS A 80 -14.71 5.58 31.19
C HIS A 80 -15.44 4.26 31.48
N ALA A 81 -14.73 3.21 31.93
CA ALA A 81 -15.35 1.92 32.20
C ALA A 81 -16.32 1.99 33.40
N GLY A 82 -15.96 2.78 34.42
CA GLY A 82 -16.83 3.03 35.58
C GLY A 82 -18.11 3.75 35.16
N ASP A 83 -17.97 4.78 34.34
CA ASP A 83 -19.08 5.55 33.75
C ASP A 83 -20.06 4.65 32.99
N PHE A 84 -19.53 3.68 32.22
CA PHE A 84 -20.36 2.70 31.51
C PHE A 84 -21.17 1.80 32.45
N ILE A 85 -20.56 1.32 33.54
CA ILE A 85 -21.27 0.51 34.56
C ILE A 85 -22.36 1.33 35.23
N SER A 86 -22.09 2.59 35.56
CA SER A 86 -23.07 3.51 36.15
C SER A 86 -24.27 3.76 35.23
N ILE A 87 -24.08 3.77 33.91
CA ILE A 87 -25.20 3.85 32.96
C ILE A 87 -26.04 2.58 32.98
N LEU A 88 -25.40 1.40 32.96
CA LEU A 88 -26.13 0.12 32.98
C LEU A 88 -26.99 0.00 34.24
N GLU A 89 -26.45 0.41 35.38
CA GLU A 89 -27.18 0.45 36.65
C GLU A 89 -28.33 1.48 36.62
N GLN A 90 -28.10 2.67 36.06
CA GLN A 90 -29.17 3.66 35.87
C GLN A 90 -30.29 3.18 34.94
N LEU A 91 -29.96 2.40 33.89
CA LEU A 91 -30.95 1.83 32.98
C LEU A 91 -31.79 0.74 33.66
N ASP A 92 -31.17 -0.10 34.49
CA ASP A 92 -31.86 -1.14 35.29
C ASP A 92 -32.77 -0.52 36.36
N ASP A 93 -32.27 0.48 37.09
CA ASP A 93 -33.05 1.21 38.10
C ASP A 93 -34.16 2.06 37.48
N ALA A 94 -33.95 2.66 36.31
CA ALA A 94 -35.00 3.38 35.58
C ALA A 94 -36.14 2.42 35.16
N TYR A 95 -35.81 1.19 34.79
CA TYR A 95 -36.77 0.15 34.41
C TYR A 95 -37.55 -0.40 35.62
N TYR A 96 -36.87 -0.68 36.74
CA TYR A 96 -37.50 -1.27 37.92
C TYR A 96 -38.13 -0.26 38.90
N ARG A 97 -37.64 0.99 38.98
CA ARG A 97 -37.96 1.90 40.10
C ARG A 97 -38.70 3.19 39.72
N SER A 98 -39.15 3.38 38.47
CA SER A 98 -39.82 4.64 38.06
C SER A 98 -38.99 5.89 38.46
N ARG A 99 -37.66 5.77 38.47
CA ARG A 99 -36.73 6.84 38.82
C ARG A 99 -36.61 7.78 37.61
N SER A 100 -36.69 9.09 37.83
CA SER A 100 -36.43 10.06 36.76
C SER A 100 -34.94 10.05 36.40
N VAL A 101 -34.63 9.70 35.16
CA VAL A 101 -33.26 9.75 34.62
C VAL A 101 -32.83 11.21 34.50
N ASN A 102 -31.63 11.55 34.99
CA ASN A 102 -31.08 12.89 34.79
C ASN A 102 -30.67 13.05 33.32
N ALA A 103 -31.44 13.83 32.55
CA ALA A 103 -31.25 13.99 31.10
C ALA A 103 -29.85 14.49 30.71
N ASN A 104 -29.20 15.26 31.59
CA ASN A 104 -27.89 15.85 31.34
C ASN A 104 -26.77 14.80 31.32
N GLU A 105 -26.89 13.72 32.10
CA GLU A 105 -25.88 12.66 32.13
C GLU A 105 -26.02 11.71 30.96
N LEU A 106 -27.26 11.39 30.56
CA LEU A 106 -27.53 10.56 29.38
C LEU A 106 -27.10 11.24 28.06
N GLY A 107 -27.22 12.57 27.97
CA GLY A 107 -26.89 13.34 26.76
C GLY A 107 -25.40 13.30 26.38
N GLY A 108 -24.49 13.29 27.36
CA GLY A 108 -23.05 13.24 27.10
C GLY A 108 -22.61 11.94 26.42
N TYR A 109 -23.13 10.79 26.85
CA TYR A 109 -22.76 9.50 26.24
C TYR A 109 -23.37 9.33 24.86
N LEU A 110 -24.61 9.77 24.66
CA LEU A 110 -25.26 9.72 23.34
C LEU A 110 -24.49 10.56 22.30
N THR A 111 -23.94 11.71 22.71
CA THR A 111 -23.14 12.54 21.79
C THR A 111 -21.80 11.88 21.45
N VAL A 112 -21.12 11.22 22.39
CA VAL A 112 -19.88 10.46 22.13
C VAL A 112 -20.13 9.25 21.22
N ILE A 113 -21.19 8.48 21.48
CA ILE A 113 -21.58 7.33 20.65
C ILE A 113 -21.94 7.79 19.23
N PHE A 114 -22.73 8.86 19.11
CA PHE A 114 -23.10 9.43 17.81
C PHE A 114 -21.87 9.87 17.01
N LEU A 115 -20.90 10.54 17.66
CA LEU A 115 -19.65 10.96 17.03
C LEU A 115 -18.81 9.77 16.56
N ALA A 116 -18.71 8.71 17.38
CA ALA A 116 -17.99 7.50 17.01
C ALA A 116 -18.62 6.79 15.80
N VAL A 117 -19.96 6.68 15.78
CA VAL A 117 -20.71 6.11 14.63
C VAL A 117 -20.52 6.96 13.37
N LEU A 118 -20.54 8.28 13.49
CA LEU A 118 -20.33 9.20 12.37
C LEU A 118 -18.92 9.02 11.76
N LEU A 119 -17.89 8.93 12.61
CA LEU A 119 -16.51 8.72 12.17
C LEU A 119 -16.33 7.35 11.50
N ALA A 120 -16.90 6.30 12.09
CA ALA A 120 -16.89 4.96 11.49
C ALA A 120 -17.60 4.94 10.12
N PHE A 121 -18.71 5.67 9.99
CA PHE A 121 -19.42 5.82 8.72
C PHE A 121 -18.58 6.54 7.67
N CYS A 122 -17.88 7.63 8.03
CA CYS A 122 -16.96 8.31 7.12
C CYS A 122 -15.83 7.38 6.61
N ILE A 123 -15.23 6.59 7.50
CA ILE A 123 -14.18 5.62 7.13
C ILE A 123 -14.75 4.53 6.22
N PHE A 124 -15.95 4.02 6.51
CA PHE A 124 -16.63 3.02 5.70
C PHE A 124 -16.90 3.52 4.28
N ILE A 125 -17.38 4.77 4.13
CA ILE A 125 -17.60 5.38 2.82
C ILE A 125 -16.28 5.55 2.06
N PHE A 126 -15.21 5.98 2.72
CA PHE A 126 -13.88 6.07 2.11
C PHE A 126 -13.35 4.72 1.63
N GLU A 127 -13.49 3.66 2.44
CA GLU A 127 -13.10 2.29 2.08
C GLU A 127 -13.85 1.84 0.82
N ILE A 128 -15.17 2.04 0.79
CA ILE A 128 -15.99 1.70 -0.39
C ILE A 128 -15.52 2.46 -1.61
N TYR A 129 -15.34 3.78 -1.51
CA TYR A 129 -14.88 4.62 -2.61
C TYR A 129 -13.55 4.11 -3.21
N ALA A 130 -12.58 3.80 -2.35
CA ALA A 130 -11.27 3.33 -2.78
C ALA A 130 -11.34 1.95 -3.46
N VAL A 131 -12.08 1.00 -2.87
CA VAL A 131 -12.25 -0.35 -3.41
C VAL A 131 -13.01 -0.34 -4.74
N ILE A 132 -14.08 0.43 -4.84
CA ILE A 132 -14.86 0.54 -6.09
C ILE A 132 -14.02 1.19 -7.20
N THR A 133 -13.23 2.22 -6.88
CA THR A 133 -12.34 2.84 -7.87
C THR A 133 -11.26 1.87 -8.34
N ALA A 134 -10.68 1.08 -7.43
CA ALA A 134 -9.71 0.04 -7.77
C ALA A 134 -10.31 -1.04 -8.68
N ALA A 135 -11.53 -1.48 -8.35
CA ALA A 135 -12.27 -2.48 -9.11
C ALA A 135 -12.61 -2.01 -10.53
N MET A 136 -13.11 -0.77 -10.67
CA MET A 136 -13.39 -0.18 -11.98
C MET A 136 -12.13 -0.07 -12.83
N LYS A 137 -11.01 0.37 -12.25
CA LYS A 137 -9.73 0.46 -12.96
C LYS A 137 -9.20 -0.91 -13.37
N ALA A 138 -9.28 -1.90 -12.50
CA ALA A 138 -8.92 -3.28 -12.84
C ALA A 138 -9.79 -3.82 -13.99
N ASN A 139 -11.10 -3.53 -13.99
CA ASN A 139 -12.00 -3.92 -15.07
C ASN A 139 -11.66 -3.24 -16.41
N ASN A 140 -11.11 -2.03 -16.38
CA ASN A 140 -10.62 -1.36 -17.59
C ASN A 140 -9.25 -1.91 -18.06
N GLY A 141 -8.54 -2.64 -17.21
CA GLY A 141 -7.16 -3.08 -17.46
C GLY A 141 -6.10 -2.07 -17.03
N GLU A 142 -6.47 -1.12 -16.17
CA GLU A 142 -5.57 -0.10 -15.64
C GLU A 142 -5.02 -0.51 -14.27
N LEU A 143 -3.73 -0.27 -14.04
CA LEU A 143 -3.13 -0.43 -12.73
C LEU A 143 -3.65 0.65 -11.78
N TYR A 144 -3.97 0.25 -10.56
CA TYR A 144 -4.41 1.17 -9.51
C TYR A 144 -3.54 1.03 -8.26
N ARG A 145 -3.27 2.15 -7.61
CA ARG A 145 -2.68 2.20 -6.27
C ARG A 145 -3.66 2.84 -5.31
N TYR A 146 -3.84 2.20 -4.17
CA TYR A 146 -4.73 2.70 -3.14
C TYR A 146 -4.15 3.94 -2.44
N PRO A 147 -4.96 4.99 -2.21
CA PRO A 147 -4.54 6.09 -1.35
C PRO A 147 -4.33 5.58 0.08
N LEU A 148 -3.34 6.13 0.79
CA LEU A 148 -3.02 5.76 2.18
C LEU A 148 -2.64 4.28 2.37
N SER A 149 -2.22 3.59 1.31
CA SER A 149 -1.71 2.22 1.36
C SER A 149 -0.21 2.20 1.69
N ILE A 150 0.15 1.47 2.73
CA ILE A 150 1.53 1.13 3.11
C ILE A 150 1.93 -0.14 2.37
N ARG A 151 3.10 -0.12 1.74
CA ARG A 151 3.62 -1.23 0.94
C ARG A 151 4.30 -2.27 1.83
N PHE A 152 3.53 -3.21 2.38
CA PHE A 152 4.04 -4.34 3.13
C PHE A 152 4.71 -5.36 2.22
N ILE A 153 4.08 -5.66 1.08
CA ILE A 153 4.61 -6.57 0.07
C ILE A 153 5.30 -5.73 -1.02
N ARG A 154 6.64 -5.80 -1.07
CA ARG A 154 7.50 -5.11 -2.03
C ARG A 154 7.82 -6.01 -3.22
N THR A 155 8.10 -5.40 -4.36
CA THR A 155 8.71 -6.05 -5.53
C THR A 155 10.21 -5.81 -5.49
N GLU A 156 10.98 -6.70 -6.10
CA GLU A 156 12.46 -6.66 -6.12
C GLU A 156 13.00 -5.36 -6.75
N ASN A 157 12.26 -4.82 -7.72
CA ASN A 157 12.50 -3.51 -8.35
C ASN A 157 12.40 -2.32 -7.38
N ASP A 158 11.71 -2.47 -6.24
CA ASP A 158 11.62 -1.45 -5.20
C ASP A 158 12.77 -1.53 -4.18
N ALA A 159 13.49 -2.65 -4.11
CA ALA A 159 14.61 -2.83 -3.21
C ALA A 159 15.91 -2.15 -3.71
N LEU A 160 15.97 -1.86 -5.01
CA LEU A 160 17.10 -1.21 -5.69
C LEU A 160 16.99 0.34 -5.74
N THR A 161 15.99 0.92 -5.07
CA THR A 161 15.73 2.38 -5.02
C THR A 161 15.29 2.75 -3.61
N PRO A 162 16.20 2.92 -2.63
CA PRO A 162 17.01 4.15 -2.53
C PRO A 162 18.45 3.98 -1.96
N ALA A 163 18.89 2.75 -1.67
CA ALA A 163 20.23 2.50 -1.10
C ALA A 163 21.30 2.26 -2.17
N THR A 164 20.92 1.82 -3.37
CA THR A 164 21.82 1.53 -4.49
C THR A 164 21.86 2.64 -5.53
N ALA A 165 21.01 3.67 -5.46
CA ALA A 165 21.04 4.79 -6.41
C ALA A 165 22.42 5.49 -6.43
N GLY A 166 23.07 5.63 -5.27
CA GLY A 166 24.43 6.18 -5.18
C GLY A 166 25.55 5.20 -5.58
N ALA A 167 25.28 3.89 -5.59
CA ALA A 167 26.28 2.88 -5.94
C ALA A 167 26.26 2.55 -7.45
N THR A 168 25.08 2.54 -8.06
CA THR A 168 24.93 2.27 -9.49
C THR A 168 25.39 3.44 -10.36
N GLU A 169 25.16 4.69 -9.95
CA GLU A 169 25.73 5.87 -10.64
C GLU A 169 27.25 5.96 -10.50
N ALA A 170 27.81 5.57 -9.35
CA ALA A 170 29.26 5.53 -9.14
C ALA A 170 29.93 4.42 -9.98
N ALA A 171 29.27 3.27 -10.13
CA ALA A 171 29.77 2.17 -10.96
C ALA A 171 29.71 2.49 -12.45
N THR A 172 28.61 3.08 -12.95
CA THR A 172 28.52 3.49 -14.36
C THR A 172 29.41 4.68 -14.69
N ALA A 173 29.63 5.61 -13.75
CA ALA A 173 30.60 6.70 -13.92
C ALA A 173 32.05 6.20 -13.90
N ALA A 174 32.38 5.20 -13.07
CA ALA A 174 33.71 4.58 -13.01
C ALA A 174 34.02 3.77 -14.28
N GLU A 175 33.03 3.09 -14.86
CA GLU A 175 33.19 2.34 -16.11
C GLU A 175 33.36 3.28 -17.32
N ALA A 176 32.59 4.39 -17.37
CA ALA A 176 32.74 5.40 -18.42
C ALA A 176 34.06 6.18 -18.35
N THR A 177 34.60 6.40 -17.14
CA THR A 177 35.93 7.02 -16.97
C THR A 177 37.06 6.05 -17.32
N ALA A 178 36.91 4.75 -17.01
CA ALA A 178 37.89 3.74 -17.41
C ALA A 178 37.96 3.54 -18.94
N GLU A 179 36.82 3.55 -19.65
CA GLU A 179 36.82 3.49 -21.12
C GLU A 179 37.43 4.75 -21.76
N THR A 180 37.19 5.93 -21.18
CA THR A 180 37.76 7.20 -21.67
C THR A 180 39.28 7.25 -21.49
N ASP A 181 39.80 6.82 -20.33
CA ASP A 181 41.24 6.79 -20.07
C ASP A 181 41.97 5.75 -20.96
N GLN A 182 41.30 4.65 -21.30
CA GLN A 182 41.85 3.61 -22.17
C GLN A 182 41.90 4.06 -23.65
N GLU A 183 40.94 4.87 -24.09
CA GLU A 183 40.93 5.47 -25.44
C GLU A 183 41.97 6.59 -25.60
N VAL A 184 42.25 7.34 -24.52
CA VAL A 184 43.29 8.38 -24.49
C VAL A 184 44.70 7.78 -24.49
N ASP A 185 44.95 6.70 -23.72
CA ASP A 185 46.26 6.01 -23.72
C ASP A 185 46.56 5.35 -25.08
N PHE A 186 45.54 4.79 -25.74
CA PHE A 186 45.69 4.21 -27.08
C PHE A 186 46.01 5.27 -28.15
N THR A 187 45.41 6.47 -28.06
CA THR A 187 45.67 7.56 -29.01
C THR A 187 47.03 8.24 -28.80
N GLU A 188 47.54 8.33 -27.56
CA GLU A 188 48.90 8.79 -27.28
C GLU A 188 49.99 7.79 -27.73
N GLN A 189 49.76 6.48 -27.56
CA GLN A 189 50.69 5.46 -28.07
C GLN A 189 50.74 5.40 -29.60
N SER A 190 49.59 5.57 -30.27
CA SER A 190 49.53 5.61 -31.74
C SER A 190 50.33 6.79 -32.29
N SER A 191 50.17 7.98 -31.70
CA SER A 191 50.85 9.20 -32.16
C SER A 191 52.36 9.20 -31.87
N SER A 192 52.79 8.64 -30.74
CA SER A 192 54.22 8.44 -30.45
C SER A 192 54.92 7.45 -31.41
N ASN A 193 54.21 6.42 -31.88
CA ASN A 193 54.79 5.46 -32.83
C ASN A 193 54.94 6.04 -34.24
N GLU A 194 54.04 6.92 -34.68
CA GLU A 194 54.14 7.61 -35.97
C GLU A 194 55.30 8.63 -35.99
N GLN A 195 55.56 9.32 -34.88
CA GLN A 195 56.73 10.23 -34.79
C GLN A 195 58.07 9.48 -34.83
N LYS A 196 58.16 8.32 -34.17
CA LYS A 196 59.38 7.49 -34.21
C LYS A 196 59.64 6.87 -35.58
N SER A 197 58.58 6.56 -36.34
CA SER A 197 58.71 6.04 -37.70
C SER A 197 59.21 7.10 -38.68
N SER A 198 58.77 8.36 -38.53
CA SER A 198 59.17 9.46 -39.42
C SER A 198 60.59 10.00 -39.15
N GLU A 199 61.09 9.94 -37.90
CA GLU A 199 62.49 10.26 -37.58
C GLU A 199 63.49 9.23 -38.14
N ASN A 200 63.10 7.95 -38.23
CA ASN A 200 63.99 6.89 -38.70
C ASN A 200 64.15 6.87 -40.24
N GLU A 201 63.19 7.43 -40.98
CA GLU A 201 63.25 7.58 -42.44
C GLU A 201 64.10 8.79 -42.88
N GLN A 202 64.35 9.78 -42.01
CA GLN A 202 65.18 10.95 -42.33
C GLN A 202 66.67 10.76 -42.01
N SER A 203 67.06 9.64 -41.39
CA SER A 203 68.46 9.34 -40.99
C SER A 203 69.15 8.26 -41.85
N SER A 204 68.55 7.83 -42.97
CA SER A 204 69.16 6.91 -43.97
C SER A 204 69.44 7.63 -45.28
#